data_AF-A0A9Q7BJG7-F1
#
_entry.id   AF-A0A9Q7BJG7-F1
#
_cell.length_a   1.000
_cell.length_b   1.000
_cell.length_c   1.000
_cell.angle_alpha   90.00
_cell.angle_beta   90.00
_cell.angle_gamma   90.00
#
_symmetry.space_group_name_H-M   'P 1'
#
loop_
_entity.id
_entity.type
_entity.pdbx_description
1 polymer ?
#
loop_
_entity_poly.entity_id
_entity_poly.type
_entity_poly.pdbx_seq_one_letter_code
_entity_poly.pdbx_strand_id
1 'polypeptide(L)'
;MILNILVFVFIVGLLVASVFARRREIILSTGWVETIATLVSSRRIVNGEDITTLVEVSYVFDGKAYFAENLNVYGTERMSLDKGMSVVVLVDPAYPQRCMIKRSYAVDNAIKAILKA
;
A
#
# COMPACT_ATOMS: atom_id res chain seq x y z
N MET A 1 30.45 -16.43 37.35
CA MET A 1 29.78 -17.16 36.26
C MET A 1 28.51 -16.46 35.79
N ILE A 2 27.58 -16.12 36.70
CA ILE A 2 26.31 -15.42 36.37
C ILE A 2 26.52 -14.08 35.65
N LEU A 3 27.51 -13.28 36.07
CA LEU A 3 27.82 -12.00 35.42
C LEU A 3 28.19 -12.16 33.94
N ASN A 4 28.98 -13.19 33.59
CA ASN A 4 29.38 -13.45 32.20
C ASN A 4 28.19 -13.85 31.33
N ILE A 5 27.22 -14.57 31.90
CA ILE A 5 25.99 -14.97 31.20
C ILE A 5 25.12 -13.75 30.91
N LEU A 6 24.95 -12.84 31.89
CA LEU A 6 24.19 -11.60 31.70
C LEU A 6 24.82 -10.70 30.64
N VAL A 7 26.15 -10.54 30.67
CA VAL A 7 26.88 -9.76 29.67
C VAL A 7 26.70 -10.37 28.27
N PHE A 8 26.77 -11.69 28.14
CA PHE A 8 26.57 -12.37 26.86
C PHE A 8 25.16 -12.16 26.30
N VAL A 9 24.13 -12.32 27.12
CA VAL A 9 22.73 -12.09 26.72
C VAL A 9 22.51 -10.63 26.31
N PHE A 10 23.10 -9.68 27.02
CA PHE A 10 23.00 -8.26 26.69
C PHE A 10 23.67 -7.93 25.34
N ILE A 11 24.87 -8.45 25.09
CA ILE A 11 25.58 -8.26 23.81
C ILE A 11 24.78 -8.87 22.65
N VAL A 12 24.28 -10.10 22.81
CA VAL A 12 23.44 -10.74 21.78
C VAL A 12 22.16 -9.94 21.56
N GLY A 13 21.53 -9.44 22.62
CA GLY A 13 20.34 -8.59 22.52
C GLY A 13 20.60 -7.30 21.74
N LEU A 14 21.72 -6.64 21.98
CA LEU A 14 22.12 -5.44 21.22
C LEU A 14 22.36 -5.73 19.75
N LEU A 15 23.03 -6.84 19.43
CA LEU A 15 23.26 -7.27 18.04
C LEU A 15 21.93 -7.51 17.33
N VAL A 16 21.02 -8.25 17.95
CA VAL A 16 19.69 -8.53 17.39
C VAL A 16 18.91 -7.22 17.18
N ALA A 17 18.89 -6.33 18.17
CA ALA A 17 18.22 -5.03 18.06
C ALA A 17 18.76 -4.18 16.90
N SER A 18 20.08 -4.14 16.71
CA SER A 18 20.70 -3.39 15.60
C SER A 18 20.32 -3.93 14.22
N VAL A 19 20.20 -5.25 14.08
CA VAL A 19 19.76 -5.89 12.82
C VAL A 19 18.30 -5.54 12.51
N PHE A 20 17.43 -5.56 13.53
CA PHE A 20 16.02 -5.16 13.37
C PHE A 20 15.87 -3.68 12.99
N ALA A 21 16.61 -2.78 13.64
CA ALA A 21 16.62 -1.36 13.31
C ALA A 21 17.04 -1.14 11.84
N ARG A 22 18.13 -1.79 11.41
CA ARG A 22 18.64 -1.66 10.05
C ARG A 22 17.69 -2.25 9.01
N ARG A 23 17.02 -3.37 9.29
CA ARG A 23 16.00 -3.92 8.38
C ARG A 23 14.81 -2.98 8.24
N ARG A 24 14.38 -2.35 9.33
CA ARG A 24 13.31 -1.36 9.29
C ARG A 24 13.70 -0.16 8.43
N GLU A 25 14.91 0.38 8.59
CA GLU A 25 15.43 1.45 7.72
C GLU A 25 15.53 1.05 6.26
N ILE A 26 15.96 -0.18 5.97
CA ILE A 26 16.03 -0.67 4.58
C ILE A 26 14.62 -0.76 3.99
N ILE A 27 13.65 -1.35 4.70
CA ILE A 27 12.25 -1.44 4.24
C ILE A 27 11.67 -0.04 4.02
N LEU A 28 11.97 0.91 4.92
CA LEU A 28 11.54 2.30 4.79
C LEU A 28 12.21 3.03 3.61
N SER A 29 13.41 2.62 3.20
CA SER A 29 14.18 3.26 2.11
C SER A 29 14.06 2.56 0.76
N THR A 30 13.58 1.32 0.69
CA THR A 30 13.53 0.52 -0.55
C THR A 30 12.36 0.80 -1.50
N GLY A 31 11.54 1.81 -1.21
CA GLY A 31 10.51 2.29 -2.13
C GLY A 31 9.09 1.93 -1.73
N TRP A 32 8.15 2.24 -2.62
CA TRP A 32 6.72 2.08 -2.38
C TRP A 32 6.35 0.60 -2.24
N VAL A 33 5.60 0.26 -1.19
CA VAL A 33 5.18 -1.11 -0.86
C VAL A 33 3.77 -1.36 -1.36
N GLU A 34 3.55 -2.49 -2.00
CA GLU A 34 2.22 -2.90 -2.47
C GLU A 34 1.34 -3.37 -1.30
N THR A 35 0.11 -2.86 -1.22
CA THR A 35 -0.88 -3.24 -0.21
C THR A 35 -2.27 -3.29 -0.84
N ILE A 36 -3.07 -4.28 -0.43
CA ILE A 36 -4.47 -4.38 -0.87
C ILE A 36 -5.30 -3.35 -0.13
N ALA A 37 -6.03 -2.54 -0.88
CA ALA A 37 -6.99 -1.57 -0.39
C ALA A 37 -8.40 -1.91 -0.88
N THR A 38 -9.40 -1.47 -0.13
CA THR A 38 -10.80 -1.55 -0.49
C THR A 38 -11.27 -0.19 -0.99
N LEU A 39 -11.92 -0.17 -2.14
CA LEU A 39 -12.53 1.02 -2.69
C LEU A 39 -13.74 1.43 -1.84
N VAL A 40 -13.73 2.65 -1.32
CA VAL A 40 -14.82 3.19 -0.49
C VAL A 40 -15.79 4.00 -1.34
N SER A 41 -15.27 4.81 -2.24
CA SER A 41 -16.05 5.59 -3.18
C SER A 41 -15.24 5.91 -4.43
N SER A 42 -15.94 6.24 -5.51
CA SER A 42 -15.35 6.77 -6.73
C SER A 42 -16.18 7.96 -7.22
N ARG A 43 -15.50 8.99 -7.72
CA ARG A 43 -16.14 10.18 -8.28
C ARG A 43 -15.38 10.63 -9.52
N ARG A 44 -16.13 11.02 -10.54
CA ARG A 44 -15.57 11.53 -11.79
C ARG A 44 -15.64 13.05 -11.77
N ILE A 45 -14.51 13.69 -12.02
CA ILE A 45 -14.43 15.14 -12.19
C ILE A 45 -14.08 15.43 -13.65
N VAL A 46 -14.71 16.45 -14.22
CA VAL A 46 -14.43 16.91 -15.57
C VAL A 46 -13.46 18.09 -15.45
N ASN A 47 -12.27 17.95 -16.00
CA ASN A 47 -11.24 18.99 -16.03
C ASN A 47 -11.00 19.40 -17.48
N GLY A 48 -11.77 20.38 -17.95
CA GLY A 48 -11.76 20.76 -19.37
C GLY A 48 -12.38 19.66 -20.24
N GLU A 49 -11.60 19.13 -21.19
CA GLU A 49 -12.02 18.03 -22.07
C GLU A 49 -11.74 16.63 -21.48
N ASP A 50 -10.91 16.55 -20.42
CA ASP A 50 -10.52 15.28 -19.81
C ASP A 50 -11.41 14.89 -18.62
N ILE A 51 -11.77 13.61 -18.53
CA ILE A 51 -12.50 13.03 -17.40
C ILE A 51 -11.50 12.35 -16.46
N THR A 52 -11.27 12.94 -15.29
CA THR A 52 -10.43 12.33 -14.26
C THR A 52 -11.29 11.55 -13.26
N THR A 53 -10.97 10.29 -13.03
CA THR A 53 -11.61 9.50 -11.97
C THR A 53 -10.79 9.59 -10.70
N LEU A 54 -11.40 10.16 -9.65
CA LEU A 54 -10.87 10.20 -8.30
C LEU A 54 -11.51 9.10 -7.47
N VAL A 55 -10.72 8.46 -6.63
CA VAL A 55 -11.22 7.42 -5.74
C VAL A 55 -10.76 7.60 -4.31
N GLU A 56 -11.54 7.01 -3.42
CA GLU A 56 -11.26 6.93 -2.00
C GLU A 56 -11.08 5.47 -1.64
N VAL A 57 -10.03 5.18 -0.87
CA VAL A 57 -9.64 3.81 -0.52
C VAL A 57 -9.32 3.70 0.96
N SER A 58 -9.68 2.56 1.54
CA SER A 58 -9.30 2.16 2.88
C SER A 58 -8.34 0.97 2.82
N TYR A 59 -7.25 1.01 3.56
CA TYR A 59 -6.28 -0.09 3.62
C TYR A 59 -5.72 -0.26 5.02
N VAL A 60 -5.12 -1.43 5.27
CA VAL A 60 -4.41 -1.71 6.51
C VAL A 60 -2.93 -1.88 6.18
N PHE A 61 -2.09 -1.08 6.83
CA PHE A 61 -0.64 -1.17 6.70
C PHE A 61 -0.03 -1.24 8.10
N ASP A 62 0.82 -2.23 8.34
CA ASP A 62 1.46 -2.47 9.65
C ASP A 62 0.44 -2.54 10.82
N GLY A 63 -0.69 -3.23 10.60
CA GLY A 63 -1.76 -3.40 11.59
C GLY A 63 -2.59 -2.14 11.88
N LYS A 64 -2.35 -1.03 11.18
CA LYS A 64 -3.12 0.22 11.32
C LYS A 64 -3.97 0.47 10.08
N ALA A 65 -5.20 0.91 10.31
CA ALA A 65 -6.10 1.31 9.24
C ALA A 65 -5.75 2.74 8.77
N TYR A 66 -5.73 2.92 7.46
CA TYR A 66 -5.51 4.18 6.78
C TYR A 66 -6.62 4.44 5.76
N PHE A 67 -6.89 5.71 5.53
CA PHE A 67 -7.84 6.18 4.55
C PHE A 67 -7.17 7.22 3.67
N ALA A 68 -7.29 7.04 2.36
CA ALA A 68 -6.75 7.96 1.38
C ALA A 68 -7.84 8.40 0.43
N GLU A 69 -7.89 9.71 0.20
CA GLU A 69 -8.89 10.37 -0.61
C GLU A 69 -8.26 10.96 -1.86
N ASN A 70 -9.10 11.26 -2.85
CA ASN A 70 -8.71 12.02 -4.05
C ASN A 70 -7.58 11.35 -4.85
N LEU A 71 -7.48 10.02 -4.80
CA LEU A 71 -6.48 9.29 -5.55
C LEU A 71 -6.87 9.26 -7.03
N ASN A 72 -5.99 9.75 -7.88
CA ASN A 72 -6.23 9.75 -9.33
C ASN A 72 -5.95 8.37 -9.93
N VAL A 73 -6.89 7.87 -10.73
CA VAL A 73 -6.75 6.62 -11.47
C VAL A 73 -6.64 6.88 -12.97
N TYR A 74 -5.43 7.21 -13.43
CA TYR A 74 -5.15 7.42 -14.85
C TYR A 74 -5.35 6.12 -15.67
N GLY A 75 -6.10 6.22 -16.78
CA GLY A 75 -6.27 5.12 -17.75
C GLY A 75 -7.39 4.12 -17.43
N THR A 76 -8.21 4.38 -16.41
CA THR A 76 -9.39 3.56 -16.06
C THR A 76 -10.71 4.21 -16.44
N GLU A 77 -10.68 5.19 -17.34
CA GLU A 77 -11.85 6.00 -17.75
C GLU A 77 -13.06 5.15 -18.21
N ARG A 78 -12.81 3.91 -18.64
CA ARG A 78 -13.83 2.95 -19.07
C ARG A 78 -14.17 1.85 -18.07
N MET A 79 -13.48 1.77 -16.93
CA MET A 79 -13.71 0.74 -15.91
C MET A 79 -14.66 1.29 -14.83
N SER A 80 -15.73 0.55 -14.53
CA SER A 80 -16.55 0.86 -13.36
C SER A 80 -15.75 0.50 -12.10
N LEU A 81 -15.46 1.49 -11.28
CA LEU A 81 -14.84 1.30 -9.96
C LEU A 81 -15.98 1.29 -8.93
N ASP A 82 -16.52 0.10 -8.72
CA ASP A 82 -17.62 -0.13 -7.79
C ASP A 82 -17.12 -0.17 -6.34
N LYS A 83 -17.93 0.39 -5.44
CA LYS A 83 -17.65 0.37 -4.00
C LYS A 83 -17.48 -1.06 -3.51
N GLY A 84 -16.46 -1.28 -2.68
CA GLY A 84 -16.12 -2.58 -2.10
C GLY A 84 -15.13 -3.40 -2.94
N MET A 85 -14.79 -2.97 -4.15
CA MET A 85 -13.75 -3.65 -4.94
C MET A 85 -12.38 -3.56 -4.27
N SER A 86 -11.60 -4.63 -4.39
CA SER A 86 -10.20 -4.64 -3.97
C SER A 86 -9.31 -4.06 -5.07
N VAL A 87 -8.47 -3.11 -4.71
CA VAL A 87 -7.42 -2.53 -5.54
C VAL A 87 -6.08 -2.66 -4.81
N VAL A 88 -4.95 -2.55 -5.50
CA VAL A 88 -3.64 -2.43 -4.83
C VAL A 88 -3.17 -1.01 -4.97
N VAL A 89 -2.76 -0.52 -3.81
CA VAL A 89 -2.10 0.74 -3.64
C VAL A 89 -0.63 0.48 -3.35
N LEU A 90 0.17 1.39 -3.83
CA LEU A 90 1.57 1.55 -3.46
C LEU A 90 1.58 2.54 -2.30
N VAL A 91 2.03 2.10 -1.13
CA VAL A 91 2.11 2.88 0.10
C VAL A 91 3.57 3.24 0.36
N ASP A 92 3.83 4.49 0.70
CA ASP A 92 5.15 4.90 1.20
C ASP A 92 5.30 4.39 2.64
N PRO A 93 6.23 3.45 2.91
CA PRO A 93 6.39 2.91 4.27
C PRO A 93 6.90 3.98 5.26
N ALA A 94 7.61 5.01 4.80
CA ALA A 94 8.05 6.13 5.64
C ALA A 94 6.90 7.09 5.96
N TYR A 95 5.94 7.22 5.05
CA TYR A 95 4.74 8.05 5.23
C TYR A 95 3.50 7.26 4.80
N PRO A 96 2.94 6.38 5.66
CA PRO A 96 1.86 5.47 5.29
C PRO A 96 0.57 6.15 4.82
N GLN A 97 0.43 7.47 5.03
CA GLN A 97 -0.69 8.27 4.49
C GLN A 97 -0.51 8.63 3.01
N ARG A 98 0.72 8.60 2.51
CA ARG A 98 1.02 8.80 1.09
C ARG A 98 0.89 7.45 0.40
N CYS A 99 -0.14 7.33 -0.42
CA CYS A 99 -0.33 6.17 -1.27
C CYS A 99 -0.70 6.60 -2.70
N MET A 100 -0.52 5.69 -3.65
CA MET A 100 -0.95 5.84 -5.03
C MET A 100 -1.53 4.53 -5.54
N ILE A 101 -2.42 4.59 -6.52
CA ILE A 101 -3.00 3.38 -7.11
C ILE A 101 -2.03 2.82 -8.14
N LYS A 102 -1.75 1.51 -8.05
CA LYS A 102 -0.88 0.84 -9.02
C LYS A 102 -1.62 0.72 -10.35
N ARG A 103 -1.00 1.14 -11.45
CA ARG A 103 -1.63 1.21 -12.79
C ARG A 103 -2.19 -0.13 -13.33
N SER A 104 -1.75 -1.27 -12.77
CA SER A 104 -2.03 -2.62 -13.27
C SER A 104 -3.41 -3.18 -12.93
N TYR A 105 -4.28 -2.47 -12.19
CA TYR A 105 -5.63 -2.95 -11.83
C TYR A 105 -6.55 -3.23 -13.03
N ALA A 106 -6.30 -2.60 -14.18
CA ALA A 106 -7.14 -2.76 -15.36
C ALA A 106 -6.96 -4.14 -16.06
N VAL A 107 -5.80 -4.77 -15.94
CA VAL A 107 -5.48 -5.98 -16.74
C VAL A 107 -5.95 -7.26 -16.02
N ASP A 108 -5.73 -7.38 -14.71
CA ASP A 108 -6.04 -8.62 -13.98
C ASP A 108 -7.55 -8.87 -13.83
N ASN A 109 -8.38 -7.81 -13.74
CA ASN A 109 -9.83 -7.95 -13.69
C ASN A 109 -10.43 -8.26 -15.07
N ALA A 110 -9.86 -7.71 -16.16
CA ALA A 110 -10.26 -8.08 -17.52
C ALA A 110 -9.93 -9.56 -17.80
N ILE A 111 -8.76 -10.02 -17.38
CA ILE A 111 -8.36 -11.43 -17.54
C ILE A 111 -9.23 -12.36 -16.69
N LYS A 112 -9.54 -12.00 -15.43
CA LYS A 112 -10.46 -12.79 -14.59
C LYS A 112 -11.89 -12.82 -15.11
N ALA A 113 -12.35 -11.75 -15.77
CA ALA A 113 -13.66 -11.72 -16.41
C ALA A 113 -13.70 -12.60 -17.67
N ILE A 114 -12.62 -12.64 -18.46
CA ILE A 114 -12.50 -13.50 -19.64
C ILE A 114 -12.34 -14.97 -19.26
N LEU A 115 -11.61 -15.29 -18.19
CA LEU A 115 -11.41 -16.68 -17.73
C LEU A 115 -12.61 -17.27 -16.97
N LYS A 116 -13.62 -16.46 -16.63
CA LYS A 116 -14.89 -16.91 -16.04
C LYS A 116 -16.03 -16.98 -17.05
N ALA A 117 -15.78 -16.65 -18.32
CA ALA A 117 -16.74 -16.71 -19.42
C ALA A 117 -16.60 -18.00 -20.22
#